data_AF-A0A933K3B6-F1
#
_entry.id   AF-A0A933K3B6-F1
#
_cell.length_a   1.000
_cell.length_b   1.000
_cell.length_c   1.000
_cell.angle_alpha   90.00
_cell.angle_beta   90.00
_cell.angle_gamma   90.00
#
_symmetry.space_group_name_H-M   'P 1'
#
loop_
_entity.id
_entity.type
_entity.pdbx_description
1 polymer ?
#
loop_
_entity_poly.entity_id
_entity_poly.type
_entity_poly.pdbx_seq_one_letter_code
_entity_poly.pdbx_strand_id
1 'polypeptide(L)'
;YKKYTTGTVGTAQSKEVTGLPTDGSTVHVWLYSKIGGSWSYENMQYITCRAAQPGDGQKAELTGPAPGSTLAGSTVTFQWNAGTNVTEYWLDVGAPGDYKKYSTGTVGTAQSKEVTGLPTDGSTVQVWLYSKIGGVWTLENMQYVTYTAAH
;
A
#
# COMPACT_ATOMS: atom_id res chain seq x y z
N TYR A 1 15.92 18.15 22.03
CA TYR A 1 15.44 16.77 21.81
C TYR A 1 14.50 16.41 22.95
N LYS A 2 13.29 15.90 22.65
CA LYS A 2 12.34 15.50 23.69
C LYS A 2 12.63 14.04 24.05
N LYS A 3 12.95 13.77 25.32
CA LYS A 3 13.37 12.44 25.77
C LYS A 3 12.18 11.72 26.41
N TYR A 4 11.78 10.59 25.84
CA TYR A 4 10.77 9.70 26.41
C TYR A 4 11.52 8.55 27.10
N THR A 5 11.56 8.57 28.44
CA THR A 5 12.29 7.56 29.23
C THR A 5 11.30 6.65 29.93
N THR A 6 11.42 5.34 29.74
CA THR A 6 10.50 4.34 30.29
C THR A 6 10.93 3.76 31.64
N GLY A 7 12.10 4.19 32.15
CA GLY A 7 12.71 3.67 33.37
C GLY A 7 13.41 2.31 33.16
N THR A 8 13.87 1.70 34.26
CA THR A 8 14.44 0.33 34.22
C THR A 8 13.29 -0.66 34.09
N VAL A 9 13.30 -1.49 33.05
CA VAL A 9 12.26 -2.52 32.79
C VAL A 9 12.59 -3.89 33.41
N GLY A 10 13.70 -3.98 34.15
CA GLY A 10 14.15 -5.23 34.76
C GLY A 10 14.51 -6.28 33.70
N THR A 11 13.99 -7.49 33.85
CA THR A 11 14.12 -8.58 32.87
C THR A 11 12.98 -8.64 31.87
N ALA A 12 12.05 -7.67 31.88
CA ALA A 12 10.95 -7.62 30.92
C ALA A 12 11.50 -7.37 29.52
N GLN A 13 10.97 -8.09 28.53
CA GLN A 13 11.37 -7.98 27.12
C GLN A 13 10.48 -7.01 26.32
N SER A 14 9.52 -6.36 26.98
CA SER A 14 8.63 -5.39 26.34
C SER A 14 8.28 -4.25 27.30
N LYS A 15 8.00 -3.08 26.71
CA LYS A 15 7.53 -1.91 27.44
C LYS A 15 6.76 -0.99 26.49
N GLU A 16 5.58 -0.59 26.91
CA GLU A 16 4.80 0.42 26.20
C GLU A 16 5.41 1.82 26.42
N VAL A 17 5.52 2.59 25.34
CA VAL A 17 6.01 3.98 25.35
C VAL A 17 4.91 4.85 24.75
N THR A 18 4.29 5.69 25.58
CA THR A 18 3.21 6.59 25.17
C THR A 18 3.73 8.01 24.92
N GLY A 19 2.98 8.79 24.13
CA GLY A 19 3.31 10.19 23.84
C GLY A 19 4.42 10.38 22.81
N LEU A 20 4.76 9.36 22.02
CA LEU A 20 5.65 9.52 20.87
C LEU A 20 5.05 10.51 19.86
N PRO A 21 5.90 11.27 19.13
CA PRO A 21 5.42 12.11 18.04
C PRO A 21 4.62 11.30 17.01
N THR A 22 3.68 11.94 16.35
CA THR A 22 2.89 11.38 15.25
C THR A 22 2.95 12.31 14.02
N ASP A 23 4.12 12.89 13.80
CA ASP A 23 4.40 13.92 12.80
C ASP A 23 5.31 13.42 11.66
N GLY A 24 5.71 12.14 11.69
CA GLY A 24 6.58 11.56 10.66
C GLY A 24 8.06 11.84 10.90
N SER A 25 8.41 12.39 12.07
CA SER A 25 9.80 12.59 12.47
C SER A 25 10.49 11.26 12.80
N THR A 26 11.81 11.26 12.67
CA THR A 26 12.68 10.16 13.13
C THR A 26 12.84 10.22 14.65
N VAL A 27 12.61 9.10 15.32
CA VAL A 27 12.93 8.89 16.72
C VAL A 27 14.07 7.89 16.86
N HIS A 28 14.93 8.15 17.83
CA HIS A 28 15.98 7.22 18.24
C HIS A 28 15.54 6.46 19.49
N VAL A 29 15.70 5.15 19.47
CA VAL A 29 15.39 4.25 20.57
C VAL A 29 16.71 3.61 21.03
N TRP A 30 17.06 3.87 22.30
CA TRP A 30 18.21 3.24 22.93
C TRP A 30 17.75 2.15 23.89
N LEU A 31 18.23 0.93 23.67
CA LEU A 31 18.02 -0.18 24.60
C LEU A 31 19.32 -0.41 25.38
N TYR A 32 19.27 -0.28 26.70
CA TYR A 32 20.40 -0.55 27.58
C TYR A 32 20.24 -1.90 28.26
N SER A 33 21.27 -2.74 28.17
CA SER A 33 21.33 -4.08 28.77
C SER A 33 22.46 -4.15 29.78
N LYS A 34 22.17 -4.64 30.99
CA LYS A 34 23.20 -4.88 32.02
C LYS A 34 23.63 -6.34 31.97
N ILE A 35 24.85 -6.61 31.50
CA ILE A 35 25.41 -7.95 31.30
C ILE A 35 26.65 -8.07 32.20
N GLY A 36 26.66 -9.05 33.12
CA GLY A 36 27.79 -9.28 34.01
C GLY A 36 28.19 -8.07 34.88
N GLY A 37 27.24 -7.17 35.18
CA GLY A 37 27.49 -5.95 35.95
C GLY A 37 27.79 -4.70 35.11
N SER A 38 28.15 -4.86 33.84
CA SER A 38 28.45 -3.77 32.89
C SER A 38 27.24 -3.42 32.04
N TRP A 39 27.12 -2.14 31.66
CA TRP A 39 26.07 -1.68 30.76
C TRP A 39 26.55 -1.68 29.30
N SER A 40 25.72 -2.23 28.42
CA SER A 40 25.84 -2.15 26.96
C SER A 40 24.57 -1.52 26.39
N TYR A 41 24.61 -0.99 25.17
CA TYR A 41 23.42 -0.44 24.53
C TYR A 41 23.37 -0.67 23.02
N GLU A 42 22.15 -0.65 22.48
CA GLU A 42 21.85 -0.58 21.05
C GLU A 42 21.06 0.69 20.73
N ASN A 43 21.21 1.22 19.52
CA ASN A 43 20.49 2.40 19.02
C ASN A 43 19.79 2.06 17.71
N MET A 44 18.48 2.24 17.69
CA MET A 44 17.63 1.95 16.55
C MET A 44 16.88 3.21 16.15
N GLN A 45 16.74 3.45 14.86
CA GLN A 45 15.97 4.58 14.33
C GLN A 45 14.62 4.09 13.82
N TYR A 46 13.57 4.82 14.16
CA TYR A 46 12.22 4.58 13.68
C TYR A 46 11.63 5.89 13.15
N ILE A 47 10.78 5.80 12.14
CA ILE A 47 9.97 6.92 11.67
C ILE A 47 8.61 6.82 12.34
N THR A 48 8.15 7.90 12.95
CA THR A 48 6.83 7.95 13.56
C THR A 48 5.74 7.95 12.50
N CYS A 49 4.54 7.48 12.84
CA CYS A 49 3.41 7.64 11.94
C CYS A 49 3.10 9.14 11.74
N ARG A 50 2.52 9.53 10.61
CA ARG A 50 1.88 10.83 10.45
C ARG A 50 0.57 10.71 9.70
N ALA A 51 -0.35 11.63 9.98
CA ALA A 51 -1.49 11.84 9.11
C ALA A 51 -1.00 12.39 7.75
N ALA A 52 -1.62 11.94 6.66
CA ALA A 52 -1.38 12.51 5.34
C ALA A 52 -1.64 14.02 5.36
N GLN A 53 -0.72 14.80 4.80
CA GLN A 53 -0.81 16.25 4.77
C GLN A 53 -1.28 16.77 3.40
N PRO A 54 -1.91 17.95 3.32
CA PRO A 54 -2.15 18.62 2.05
C PRO A 54 -0.84 18.81 1.28
N GLY A 55 -0.72 18.20 0.10
CA GLY A 55 0.50 18.20 -0.70
C GLY A 55 1.32 16.91 -0.63
N ASP A 56 1.01 15.99 0.32
CA ASP A 56 1.45 14.61 0.19
C ASP A 56 0.84 14.01 -1.08
N GLY A 57 1.59 13.17 -1.78
CA GLY A 57 1.03 12.49 -2.93
C GLY A 57 -0.02 11.47 -2.49
N GLN A 58 -1.15 11.45 -3.19
CA GLN A 58 -2.22 10.50 -2.98
C GLN A 58 -2.29 9.58 -4.20
N LYS A 59 -2.34 8.27 -3.98
CA LYS A 59 -2.50 7.30 -5.07
C LYS A 59 -3.87 7.45 -5.73
N ALA A 60 -3.95 7.03 -6.99
CA ALA A 60 -5.21 6.91 -7.67
C ALA A 60 -6.04 5.74 -7.12
N GLU A 61 -7.36 5.90 -7.21
CA GLU A 61 -8.33 4.88 -6.80
C GLU A 61 -9.22 4.52 -8.00
N LEU A 62 -9.56 3.23 -8.11
CA LEU A 62 -10.45 2.73 -9.15
C LEU A 62 -11.86 3.32 -8.95
N THR A 63 -12.39 3.90 -10.02
CA THR A 63 -13.73 4.46 -10.09
C THR A 63 -14.67 3.62 -10.94
N GLY A 64 -14.13 2.75 -11.81
CA GLY A 64 -14.91 1.94 -12.73
C GLY A 64 -14.16 0.70 -13.22
N PRO A 65 -14.82 -0.46 -13.39
CA PRO A 65 -16.17 -0.77 -12.90
C PRO A 65 -16.28 -0.65 -11.38
N ALA A 66 -17.51 -0.57 -10.86
CA ALA A 66 -17.75 -0.42 -9.43
C ALA A 66 -16.96 -1.49 -8.64
N PRO A 67 -16.16 -1.12 -7.64
CA PRO A 67 -15.37 -2.07 -6.87
C PRO A 67 -16.21 -3.24 -6.34
N GLY A 68 -15.73 -4.48 -6.54
CA GLY A 68 -16.46 -5.69 -6.13
C GLY A 68 -17.61 -6.11 -7.05
N SER A 69 -17.86 -5.40 -8.15
CA SER A 69 -18.93 -5.75 -9.10
C SER A 69 -18.55 -6.92 -10.01
N THR A 70 -19.57 -7.46 -10.68
CA THR A 70 -19.41 -8.44 -11.76
C THR A 70 -19.00 -7.72 -13.05
N LEU A 71 -17.87 -8.11 -13.62
CA LEU A 71 -17.35 -7.56 -14.88
C LEU A 71 -18.25 -7.94 -16.05
N ALA A 72 -18.63 -7.01 -16.94
CA ALA A 72 -19.65 -7.24 -17.98
C ALA A 72 -19.24 -8.16 -19.15
N GLY A 73 -18.01 -8.68 -19.18
CA GLY A 73 -17.52 -9.57 -20.24
C GLY A 73 -16.00 -9.78 -20.21
N SER A 74 -15.45 -10.36 -21.28
CA SER A 74 -14.01 -10.62 -21.44
C SER A 74 -13.18 -9.37 -21.75
N THR A 75 -13.83 -8.26 -22.07
CA THR A 75 -13.21 -6.96 -22.36
C THR A 75 -13.82 -5.92 -21.43
N VAL A 76 -12.99 -5.26 -20.64
CA VAL A 76 -13.42 -4.30 -19.63
C VAL A 76 -12.51 -3.09 -19.65
N THR A 77 -13.10 -1.90 -19.63
CA THR A 77 -12.39 -0.65 -19.40
C THR A 77 -12.39 -0.32 -17.91
N PHE A 78 -11.20 -0.35 -17.32
CA PHE A 78 -10.97 0.14 -15.96
C PHE A 78 -10.70 1.64 -15.99
N GLN A 79 -11.24 2.36 -15.01
CA GLN A 79 -11.12 3.80 -14.84
C GLN A 79 -10.70 4.11 -13.40
N TRP A 80 -9.92 5.18 -13.23
CA TRP A 80 -9.47 5.63 -11.92
C TRP A 80 -9.38 7.15 -11.86
N ASN A 81 -9.34 7.70 -10.64
CA ASN A 81 -9.13 9.14 -10.43
C ASN A 81 -7.64 9.53 -10.62
N ALA A 82 -7.35 10.83 -10.64
CA ALA A 82 -6.00 11.33 -10.89
C ALA A 82 -5.01 11.19 -9.71
N GLY A 83 -5.47 10.80 -8.52
CA GLY A 83 -4.69 10.95 -7.30
C GLY A 83 -4.15 12.38 -7.09
N THR A 84 -3.01 12.51 -6.42
CA THR A 84 -2.27 13.76 -6.24
C THR A 84 -0.77 13.48 -6.36
N ASN A 85 -0.04 14.31 -7.11
CA ASN A 85 1.39 14.14 -7.40
C ASN A 85 1.75 12.78 -8.05
N VAL A 86 0.81 12.17 -8.77
CA VAL A 86 1.07 10.95 -9.54
C VAL A 86 1.63 11.31 -10.90
N THR A 87 2.76 10.71 -11.26
CA THR A 87 3.43 10.96 -12.55
C THR A 87 3.21 9.84 -13.57
N GLU A 88 2.91 8.63 -13.12
CA GLU A 88 2.66 7.47 -13.98
C GLU A 88 1.70 6.48 -13.31
N TYR A 89 0.93 5.77 -14.13
CA TYR A 89 0.08 4.65 -13.73
C TYR A 89 0.52 3.34 -14.37
N TRP A 90 0.23 2.25 -13.68
CA TRP A 90 0.35 0.88 -14.19
C TRP A 90 -0.85 0.08 -13.71
N LEU A 91 -1.47 -0.71 -14.59
CA LEU A 91 -2.56 -1.62 -14.23
C LEU A 91 -2.18 -3.09 -14.50
N ASP A 92 -2.33 -3.94 -13.49
CA ASP A 92 -2.27 -5.41 -13.63
C ASP A 92 -3.64 -6.01 -13.26
N VAL A 93 -4.06 -7.04 -14.01
CA VAL A 93 -5.22 -7.88 -13.66
C VAL A 93 -4.78 -9.34 -13.64
N GLY A 94 -5.26 -10.12 -12.68
CA GLY A 94 -4.90 -11.52 -12.51
C GLY A 94 -5.86 -12.27 -11.59
N ALA A 95 -5.65 -13.57 -11.42
CA ALA A 95 -6.42 -14.36 -10.47
C ALA A 95 -5.86 -14.16 -9.04
N PRO A 96 -6.65 -14.40 -7.98
CA PRO A 96 -6.13 -14.42 -6.62
C PRO A 96 -4.95 -15.40 -6.51
N GLY A 97 -3.76 -14.89 -6.19
CA GLY A 97 -2.52 -15.67 -6.11
C GLY A 97 -1.75 -15.84 -7.42
N ASP A 98 -2.29 -15.42 -8.56
CA ASP A 98 -1.60 -15.35 -9.86
C ASP A 98 -1.54 -13.90 -10.35
N TYR A 99 -0.47 -13.22 -9.96
CA TYR A 99 -0.23 -11.83 -10.29
C TYR A 99 0.14 -11.71 -11.78
N LYS A 100 -0.37 -10.65 -12.43
CA LYS A 100 0.13 -10.14 -13.73
C LYS A 100 -0.25 -10.93 -15.00
N LYS A 101 -1.28 -11.77 -14.97
CA LYS A 101 -1.77 -12.47 -16.18
C LYS A 101 -2.13 -11.50 -17.32
N TYR A 102 -2.68 -10.33 -16.99
CA TYR A 102 -3.02 -9.25 -17.93
C TYR A 102 -2.33 -7.95 -17.53
N SER A 103 -1.00 -7.93 -17.60
CA SER A 103 -0.20 -6.74 -17.33
C SER A 103 -0.23 -5.77 -18.50
N THR A 104 -0.50 -4.50 -18.23
CA THR A 104 -0.59 -3.47 -19.28
C THR A 104 0.70 -2.65 -19.45
N GLY A 105 1.66 -2.80 -18.54
CA GLY A 105 2.81 -1.91 -18.42
C GLY A 105 2.41 -0.52 -17.92
N THR A 106 3.32 0.46 -18.05
CA THR A 106 2.99 1.87 -17.77
C THR A 106 1.97 2.36 -18.81
N VAL A 107 0.93 3.03 -18.33
CA VAL A 107 -0.07 3.71 -19.17
C VAL A 107 0.11 5.23 -19.11
N GLY A 108 1.27 5.70 -18.64
CA GLY A 108 1.56 7.12 -18.49
C GLY A 108 0.59 7.78 -17.53
N THR A 109 0.01 8.91 -17.92
CA THR A 109 -0.96 9.67 -17.12
C THR A 109 -2.42 9.39 -17.49
N ALA A 110 -2.67 8.37 -18.31
CA ALA A 110 -4.03 7.97 -18.66
C ALA A 110 -4.81 7.54 -17.40
N GLN A 111 -6.08 7.92 -17.33
CA GLN A 111 -7.00 7.60 -16.22
C GLN A 111 -7.96 6.45 -16.55
N SER A 112 -7.67 5.73 -17.64
CA SER A 112 -8.40 4.54 -18.02
C SER A 112 -7.55 3.60 -18.84
N LYS A 113 -7.89 2.31 -18.80
CA LYS A 113 -7.28 1.27 -19.63
C LYS A 113 -8.27 0.15 -19.91
N GLU A 114 -8.43 -0.17 -21.19
CA GLU A 114 -9.12 -1.38 -21.63
C GLU A 114 -8.22 -2.60 -21.46
N VAL A 115 -8.77 -3.65 -20.86
CA VAL A 115 -8.14 -4.96 -20.69
C VAL A 115 -9.01 -6.00 -21.38
N THR A 116 -8.40 -6.80 -22.24
CA THR A 116 -9.07 -7.83 -23.04
C THR A 116 -8.63 -9.24 -22.61
N GLY A 117 -9.47 -10.22 -22.93
CA GLY A 117 -9.19 -11.65 -22.65
C GLY A 117 -9.42 -12.08 -21.20
N LEU A 118 -10.16 -11.28 -20.42
CA LEU A 118 -10.52 -11.62 -19.04
C LEU A 118 -11.40 -12.89 -19.00
N PRO A 119 -11.31 -13.70 -17.93
CA PRO A 119 -12.18 -14.87 -17.77
C PRO A 119 -13.66 -14.47 -17.76
N THR A 120 -14.51 -15.38 -18.25
CA THR A 120 -15.98 -15.24 -18.25
C THR A 120 -16.66 -16.47 -17.65
N ASP A 121 -15.98 -17.11 -16.71
CA ASP A 121 -16.36 -18.37 -16.06
C ASP A 121 -16.97 -18.15 -14.66
N GLY A 122 -17.16 -16.90 -14.24
CA GLY A 122 -17.62 -16.56 -12.88
C GLY A 122 -16.53 -16.55 -11.82
N SER A 123 -15.26 -16.81 -12.18
CA SER A 123 -14.12 -16.73 -11.25
C SER A 123 -13.88 -15.32 -10.72
N THR A 124 -13.18 -15.21 -9.60
CA THR A 124 -12.73 -13.91 -9.07
C THR A 124 -11.43 -13.47 -9.75
N VAL A 125 -11.31 -12.18 -10.05
CA VAL A 125 -10.06 -11.54 -10.46
C VAL A 125 -9.68 -10.43 -9.49
N GLN A 126 -8.39 -10.18 -9.38
CA GLN A 126 -7.82 -9.09 -8.60
C GLN A 126 -7.19 -8.08 -9.55
N VAL A 127 -7.42 -6.79 -9.25
CA VAL A 127 -6.93 -5.66 -10.02
C VAL A 127 -5.99 -4.86 -9.15
N TRP A 128 -4.79 -4.59 -9.67
CA TRP A 128 -3.75 -3.80 -9.02
C TRP A 128 -3.51 -2.54 -9.82
N LEU A 129 -3.81 -1.39 -9.22
CA LEU A 129 -3.53 -0.07 -9.77
C LEU A 129 -2.33 0.51 -9.03
N TYR A 130 -1.26 0.74 -9.77
CA TYR A 130 -0.05 1.38 -9.23
C TYR A 130 -0.03 2.86 -9.62
N SER A 131 0.34 3.70 -8.66
CA SER A 131 0.57 5.14 -8.83
C SER A 131 2.01 5.48 -8.48
N LYS A 132 2.74 6.10 -9.42
CA LYS A 132 4.11 6.55 -9.18
C LYS A 132 4.10 7.94 -8.55
N ILE A 133 4.50 8.03 -7.29
CA ILE A 133 4.49 9.25 -6.48
C ILE A 133 5.92 9.50 -5.99
N GLY A 134 6.49 10.67 -6.30
CA GLY A 134 7.87 10.99 -5.90
C GLY A 134 8.91 9.97 -6.42
N GLY A 135 8.63 9.33 -7.56
CA GLY A 135 9.49 8.29 -8.15
C GLY A 135 9.28 6.87 -7.60
N VAL A 136 8.42 6.69 -6.58
CA VAL A 136 8.13 5.40 -5.95
C VAL A 136 6.76 4.89 -6.38
N TRP A 137 6.67 3.61 -6.73
CA TRP A 137 5.39 2.96 -7.03
C TRP A 137 4.63 2.64 -5.75
N THR A 138 3.43 3.20 -5.63
CA THR A 138 2.47 2.94 -4.55
C THR A 138 1.28 2.17 -5.10
N LEU A 139 0.72 1.25 -4.32
CA LEU A 139 -0.28 0.29 -4.79
C LEU A 139 -1.66 0.56 -4.16
N GLU A 140 -2.70 0.44 -4.99
CA GLU A 140 -4.08 0.17 -4.59
C GLU A 140 -4.52 -1.17 -5.19
N ASN A 141 -5.23 -2.00 -4.42
CA ASN A 141 -5.76 -3.27 -4.93
C ASN A 141 -7.24 -3.46 -4.57
N MET A 142 -7.99 -4.05 -5.50
CA MET A 142 -9.41 -4.35 -5.35
C MET A 142 -9.74 -5.69 -6.01
N GLN A 143 -10.78 -6.36 -5.51
CA GLN A 143 -11.29 -7.63 -6.04
C GLN A 143 -12.56 -7.40 -6.85
N TYR A 144 -12.74 -8.22 -7.90
CA TYR A 144 -13.90 -8.22 -8.79
C TYR A 144 -14.32 -9.66 -9.11
N VAL A 145 -15.60 -9.87 -9.39
CA VAL A 145 -16.11 -11.17 -9.87
C VAL A 145 -16.23 -11.09 -11.39
N THR A 146 -15.82 -12.12 -12.12
CA THR A 146 -16.01 -12.17 -13.56
C THR A 146 -17.46 -12.56 -13.90
N TYR A 147 -17.96 -12.12 -15.04
CA TYR A 147 -19.28 -12.54 -15.51
C TYR A 147 -19.27 -14.02 -15.88
N THR A 148 -20.40 -14.70 -15.65
CA THR A 148 -20.65 -16.03 -16.19
C THR A 148 -21.41 -15.88 -17.50
N ALA A 149 -20.77 -16.19 -18.63
CA ALA A 149 -21.47 -16.28 -19.90
C ALA A 149 -22.47 -17.44 -19.87
N ALA A 150 -23.74 -17.16 -20.16
CA ALA A 150 -24.72 -18.22 -20.37
C ALA A 150 -24.31 -19.03 -21.60
N HIS A 151 -24.16 -20.35 -21.41
CA HIS A 151 -23.96 -21.34 -22.47
C HIS A 151 -25.26 -21.62 -23.22
#